data_AF-A0A0C9VIV9-F1
#
_entry.id   AF-A0A0C9VIV9-F1
#
_cell.length_a   1.000
_cell.length_b   1.000
_cell.length_c   1.000
_cell.angle_alpha   90.00
_cell.angle_beta   90.00
_cell.angle_gamma   90.00
#
_symmetry.space_group_name_H-M   'P 1'
#
loop_
_entity.id
_entity.type
_entity.pdbx_description
1 polymer ?
#
loop_
_entity_poly.entity_id
_entity_poly.type
_entity_poly.pdbx_seq_one_letter_code
_entity_poly.pdbx_strand_id
1 'polypeptide(L)'
;MAEPEHPQPDFPRLVQSVTETTTQLARLQNLPIFNLNETLQNILRQVGQINDNVVTLNDDMKIVKNDVTVLKNEMTTLKDDMKIVKNDITALKNEVTTLKDDMKIVVTTLKDDMKIVKNDITALKTDVATLKDDVKIIKNDVTALKNEVTVLQTEIANLKVATTALQQSNDTLPMRFRNATASDNAPLMMPPGVNPFQVTKEDIMGFNVEECKELAKHLALPGLPHNPSLAVRKQQLADCLGLF
;
A
#
# COMPACT_ATOMS: atom_id res chain seq x y z
N MET A 1 -37.12 20.95 171.58
CA MET A 1 -37.43 21.52 170.25
C MET A 1 -36.66 20.70 169.22
N ALA A 2 -37.34 20.33 168.13
CA ALA A 2 -37.10 19.15 167.29
C ALA A 2 -35.76 19.10 166.53
N GLU A 3 -35.28 17.88 166.26
CA GLU A 3 -34.15 17.53 165.39
C GLU A 3 -34.37 18.03 163.95
N PRO A 4 -33.33 18.51 163.24
CA PRO A 4 -33.41 18.78 161.82
C PRO A 4 -33.03 17.52 161.02
N GLU A 5 -34.01 16.97 160.30
CA GLU A 5 -33.80 15.92 159.30
C GLU A 5 -32.85 16.40 158.20
N HIS A 6 -31.77 15.65 157.96
CA HIS A 6 -30.92 15.82 156.77
C HIS A 6 -31.59 15.11 155.58
N PRO A 7 -31.91 15.82 154.47
CA PRO A 7 -32.63 15.20 153.36
C PRO A 7 -31.76 14.16 152.65
N GLN A 8 -32.27 12.93 152.52
CA GLN A 8 -31.68 11.91 151.64
C GLN A 8 -31.62 12.44 150.20
N PRO A 9 -30.56 12.13 149.43
CA PRO A 9 -30.51 12.47 148.02
C PRO A 9 -31.65 11.74 147.28
N ASP A 10 -32.53 12.52 146.68
CA ASP A 10 -33.70 12.04 145.95
C ASP A 10 -33.26 11.46 144.60
N PHE A 11 -32.75 10.24 144.64
CA PHE A 11 -32.36 9.46 143.47
C PHE A 11 -33.48 9.40 142.41
N PRO A 12 -34.77 9.22 142.76
CA PRO A 12 -35.87 9.34 141.81
C PRO A 12 -35.91 10.68 141.07
N ARG A 13 -35.75 11.81 141.76
CA ARG A 13 -35.68 13.14 141.12
C ARG A 13 -34.45 13.31 140.24
N LEU A 14 -33.29 12.82 140.66
CA LEU A 14 -32.07 12.86 139.85
C LEU A 14 -32.21 12.02 138.58
N VAL A 15 -32.77 10.81 138.68
CA VAL A 15 -33.06 9.96 137.52
C VAL A 15 -34.06 10.66 136.60
N GLN A 16 -35.12 11.29 137.14
CA GLN A 16 -36.06 12.07 136.35
C GLN A 16 -35.39 13.25 135.64
N SER A 17 -34.55 14.02 136.33
CA SER A 17 -33.79 15.14 135.76
C SER A 17 -32.83 14.69 134.66
N VAL A 18 -32.13 13.57 134.85
CA VAL A 18 -31.26 12.98 133.83
C VAL A 18 -32.10 12.49 132.64
N THR A 19 -33.25 11.86 132.89
CA THR A 19 -34.14 11.40 131.82
C THR A 19 -34.71 12.58 131.01
N GLU A 20 -35.09 13.67 131.69
CA GLU A 20 -35.58 14.90 131.06
C GLU A 20 -34.50 15.59 130.24
N THR A 21 -33.29 15.73 130.77
CA THR A 21 -32.15 16.30 130.03
C THR A 21 -31.72 15.42 128.86
N THR A 22 -31.72 14.09 129.02
CA THR A 22 -31.46 13.13 127.94
C THR A 22 -32.52 13.24 126.83
N THR A 23 -33.79 13.43 127.22
CA THR A 23 -34.90 13.64 126.27
C THR A 23 -34.79 14.98 125.55
N GLN A 24 -34.40 16.06 126.27
CA GLN A 24 -34.13 17.37 125.65
C GLN A 24 -32.96 17.29 124.68
N LEU A 25 -31.89 16.59 125.02
CA LEU A 25 -30.72 16.37 124.15
C LEU A 25 -31.11 15.59 122.88
N ALA A 26 -31.96 14.56 123.01
CA ALA A 26 -32.51 13.83 121.87
C ALA A 26 -33.43 14.70 120.99
N ARG A 27 -34.19 15.64 121.58
CA ARG A 27 -34.97 16.64 120.82
C ARG A 27 -34.09 17.64 120.09
N LEU A 28 -32.94 18.00 120.65
CA LEU A 28 -31.95 18.88 119.98
C LEU A 28 -31.37 18.21 118.72
N GLN A 29 -31.11 16.89 118.75
CA GLN A 29 -30.64 16.13 117.59
C GLN A 29 -31.67 16.04 116.45
N ASN A 30 -32.97 16.14 116.79
CA ASN A 30 -34.07 16.15 115.82
C ASN A 30 -34.49 17.56 115.39
N LEU A 31 -33.70 18.59 115.71
CA LEU A 31 -34.01 19.96 115.29
C LEU A 31 -33.90 20.12 113.76
N PRO A 32 -34.73 20.97 113.14
CA PRO A 32 -34.69 21.28 111.70
C PRO A 32 -33.31 21.72 111.20
N ILE A 33 -32.46 22.26 112.08
CA ILE A 33 -31.11 22.71 111.76
C ILE A 33 -30.19 21.57 111.29
N PHE A 34 -30.33 20.35 111.84
CA PHE A 34 -29.57 19.18 111.40
C PHE A 34 -30.03 18.69 110.01
N ASN A 35 -31.33 18.80 109.71
CA ASN A 35 -31.90 18.43 108.40
C ASN A 35 -31.55 19.46 107.29
N LEU A 36 -31.40 20.74 107.66
CA LEU A 36 -30.90 21.79 106.77
C LEU A 36 -29.46 21.53 106.30
N ASN A 37 -28.60 21.02 107.18
CA ASN A 37 -27.22 20.68 106.83
C ASN A 37 -27.14 19.57 105.78
N GLU A 38 -27.92 18.49 105.94
CA GLU A 38 -28.00 17.42 104.93
C GLU A 38 -28.52 17.94 103.58
N THR A 39 -29.54 18.80 103.62
CA THR A 39 -30.08 19.45 102.43
C THR A 39 -29.02 20.28 101.70
N LEU A 40 -28.23 21.08 102.45
CA LEU A 40 -27.13 21.88 101.90
C LEU A 40 -26.05 21.01 101.24
N GLN A 41 -25.64 19.91 101.89
CA GLN A 41 -24.66 18.98 101.33
C GLN A 41 -25.15 18.33 100.03
N ASN A 42 -26.43 17.96 99.98
CA ASN A 42 -27.05 17.44 98.77
C ASN A 42 -27.06 18.47 97.63
N ILE A 43 -27.39 19.73 97.93
CA ILE A 43 -27.36 20.83 96.95
C ILE A 43 -25.93 21.04 96.45
N LEU A 44 -24.93 21.10 97.33
CA LEU A 44 -23.52 21.25 96.94
C LEU A 44 -23.06 20.13 95.99
N ARG A 45 -23.45 18.88 96.28
CA ARG A 45 -23.17 17.74 95.41
C ARG A 45 -23.82 17.90 94.04
N GLN A 46 -25.10 18.27 93.98
CA GLN A 46 -25.81 18.50 92.72
C GLN A 46 -25.19 19.65 91.91
N VAL A 47 -24.81 20.75 92.57
CA VAL A 47 -24.13 21.87 91.92
C VAL A 47 -22.78 21.44 91.35
N GLY A 48 -22.02 20.61 92.06
CA GLY A 48 -20.79 20.01 91.54
C GLY A 48 -21.04 19.18 90.28
N GLN A 49 -22.05 18.29 90.30
CA GLN A 49 -22.43 17.49 89.13
C GLN A 49 -22.88 18.35 87.94
N ILE A 50 -23.63 19.42 88.19
CA ILE A 50 -24.04 20.37 87.15
C ILE A 50 -22.82 21.07 86.56
N ASN A 51 -21.86 21.48 87.39
CA ASN A 51 -20.62 22.09 86.93
C ASN A 51 -19.82 21.15 86.01
N ASP A 52 -19.68 19.89 86.40
CA ASP A 52 -18.96 18.89 85.58
C ASP A 52 -19.66 18.64 84.23
N ASN A 53 -20.99 18.58 84.21
CA ASN A 53 -21.77 18.49 82.98
C ASN A 53 -21.59 19.72 82.09
N VAL A 54 -21.55 20.92 82.67
CA VAL A 54 -21.32 22.18 81.92
C VAL A 54 -19.91 22.21 81.32
N VAL A 55 -18.90 21.76 82.06
CA VAL A 55 -17.53 21.62 81.54
C VAL A 55 -17.50 20.66 80.37
N THR A 56 -18.13 19.49 80.51
CA THR A 56 -18.21 18.48 79.44
C THR A 56 -18.90 19.03 78.19
N LEU A 57 -20.05 19.68 78.35
CA LEU A 57 -20.79 20.31 77.24
C LEU A 57 -19.96 21.38 76.53
N ASN A 58 -19.16 22.15 77.27
CA ASN A 58 -18.29 23.16 76.70
C ASN A 58 -17.16 22.54 75.87
N ASP A 59 -16.62 21.39 76.28
CA ASP A 59 -15.61 20.68 75.51
C ASP A 59 -16.21 20.03 74.26
N ASP A 60 -17.40 19.41 74.36
CA ASP A 60 -18.15 18.91 73.20
C ASP A 60 -18.44 20.04 72.20
N MET A 61 -18.83 21.22 72.68
CA MET A 61 -19.09 22.39 71.84
C MET A 61 -17.82 22.87 71.10
N LYS A 62 -16.64 22.77 71.72
CA LYS A 62 -15.37 23.06 71.03
C LYS A 62 -15.08 22.05 69.93
N ILE A 63 -15.34 20.76 70.17
CA ILE A 63 -15.17 19.69 69.18
C ILE A 63 -16.09 19.94 67.99
N VAL A 64 -17.39 20.15 68.24
CA VAL A 64 -18.38 20.44 67.18
C VAL A 64 -17.96 21.67 66.35
N LYS A 65 -17.45 22.72 66.99
CA LYS A 65 -16.95 23.91 66.29
C LYS A 65 -15.76 23.60 65.37
N ASN A 66 -14.86 22.72 65.80
CA ASN A 66 -13.74 22.28 64.97
C ASN A 66 -14.22 21.43 63.79
N ASP A 67 -15.11 20.47 64.01
CA ASP A 67 -15.68 19.63 62.96
C ASP A 67 -16.41 20.46 61.90
N VAL A 68 -17.20 21.45 62.32
CA VAL A 68 -17.86 22.40 61.41
C VAL A 68 -16.84 23.18 60.58
N THR A 69 -15.70 23.53 61.17
CA THR A 69 -14.63 24.23 60.45
C THR A 69 -13.96 23.33 59.41
N VAL A 70 -13.70 22.06 59.76
CA VAL A 70 -13.15 21.06 58.84
C VAL A 70 -14.11 20.80 57.69
N LEU A 71 -15.39 20.55 57.97
CA LEU A 71 -16.42 20.33 56.94
C LEU A 71 -16.55 21.52 56.00
N LYS A 72 -16.43 22.74 56.51
CA LYS A 72 -16.46 23.95 55.67
C LYS A 72 -15.27 23.97 54.70
N ASN A 73 -14.08 23.61 55.16
CA ASN A 73 -12.88 23.56 54.34
C ASN A 73 -12.98 22.47 53.26
N GLU A 74 -13.42 21.26 53.64
CA GLU A 74 -13.66 20.15 52.71
C GLU A 74 -14.69 20.53 51.63
N MET A 75 -15.76 21.22 52.01
CA MET A 75 -16.78 21.70 51.07
C MET A 75 -16.22 22.73 50.07
N THR A 76 -15.30 23.60 50.50
CA THR A 76 -14.58 24.50 49.58
C THR A 76 -13.67 23.73 48.62
N THR A 77 -12.91 22.76 49.11
CA THR A 77 -12.05 21.92 48.25
C THR A 77 -12.89 21.18 47.21
N LEU A 78 -13.98 20.52 47.63
CA LEU A 78 -14.87 19.81 46.73
C LEU A 78 -15.48 20.72 45.65
N LYS A 79 -15.78 21.98 46.01
CA LYS A 79 -16.29 22.97 45.06
C LYS A 79 -15.25 23.35 44.01
N ASP A 80 -13.98 23.42 44.38
CA ASP A 80 -12.89 23.73 43.45
C ASP A 80 -12.56 22.53 42.57
N ASP A 81 -12.53 21.31 43.12
CA ASP A 81 -12.40 20.08 42.34
C ASP A 81 -13.51 19.94 41.31
N MET A 82 -14.76 20.25 41.69
CA MET A 82 -15.89 20.24 40.76
C MET A 82 -15.75 21.26 39.62
N LYS A 83 -15.11 22.41 39.85
CA LYS A 83 -14.81 23.37 38.77
C LYS A 83 -13.74 22.83 37.83
N ILE A 84 -12.70 22.19 38.37
CA ILE A 84 -11.64 21.57 37.56
C ILE A 84 -12.24 20.50 36.65
N VAL A 85 -13.02 19.57 37.21
CA VAL A 85 -13.70 18.52 36.44
C VAL A 85 -14.59 19.10 35.35
N LYS A 86 -15.32 20.19 35.64
CA LYS A 86 -16.16 20.86 34.64
C LYS A 86 -15.32 21.46 33.48
N ASN A 87 -14.17 22.03 33.79
CA ASN A 87 -13.26 22.57 32.78
C ASN A 87 -12.66 21.44 31.94
N ASP A 88 -12.22 20.35 32.55
CA ASP A 88 -11.66 19.18 31.86
C ASP A 88 -12.70 18.55 30.92
N ILE A 89 -13.94 18.38 31.37
CA ILE A 89 -15.05 17.91 30.53
C ILE A 89 -15.27 18.83 29.32
N THR A 90 -15.15 20.15 29.52
CA THR A 90 -15.31 21.13 28.43
C THR A 90 -14.15 21.04 27.45
N ALA A 91 -12.91 20.90 27.93
CA ALA A 91 -11.73 20.72 27.10
C ALA A 91 -11.81 19.44 26.26
N LEU A 92 -12.13 18.31 26.90
CA LEU A 92 -12.33 17.01 26.23
C LEU A 92 -13.41 17.08 25.15
N LYS A 93 -14.51 17.80 25.42
CA LYS A 93 -15.58 17.98 24.41
C LYS A 93 -15.06 18.73 23.18
N ASN A 94 -14.24 19.76 23.36
CA ASN A 94 -13.65 20.52 22.26
C ASN A 94 -12.63 19.69 21.48
N GLU A 95 -11.80 18.90 22.16
CA GLU A 95 -10.86 17.97 21.52
C GLU A 95 -11.59 16.93 20.67
N VAL A 96 -12.66 16.32 21.21
CA VAL A 96 -13.49 15.36 20.48
C VAL A 96 -14.14 16.00 19.25
N THR A 97 -14.62 17.24 19.35
CA THR A 97 -15.16 17.96 18.18
C THR A 97 -14.08 18.19 17.12
N THR A 98 -12.89 18.63 17.53
CA THR A 98 -11.76 18.87 16.63
C THR A 98 -11.35 17.58 15.92
N LEU A 99 -11.18 16.49 16.66
CA LEU A 99 -10.84 15.18 16.10
C LEU A 99 -11.88 14.70 15.09
N LYS A 100 -13.17 14.93 15.36
CA LYS A 100 -14.25 14.56 14.44
C LYS A 100 -14.18 15.34 13.12
N ASP A 101 -13.86 16.64 13.19
CA ASP A 101 -13.73 17.48 12.00
C ASP A 101 -12.48 17.10 11.19
N ASP A 102 -11.35 16.86 11.86
CA ASP A 102 -10.12 16.38 11.22
C ASP A 102 -10.33 15.03 10.53
N MET A 103 -10.97 14.08 11.21
CA MET A 103 -11.31 12.78 10.62
C MET A 103 -12.21 12.93 9.40
N LYS A 104 -13.17 13.86 9.43
CA LYS A 104 -14.06 14.10 8.30
C LYS A 104 -13.27 14.61 7.09
N ILE A 105 -12.35 15.56 7.30
CA ILE A 105 -11.49 16.10 6.25
C ILE A 105 -10.65 14.98 5.63
N VAL A 106 -9.93 14.22 6.45
CA VAL A 106 -9.07 13.11 5.99
C VAL A 106 -9.86 12.10 5.17
N VAL A 107 -11.03 11.69 5.65
CA VAL A 107 -11.89 10.72 4.94
C VAL A 107 -12.37 11.28 3.60
N THR A 108 -12.74 12.55 3.53
CA THR A 108 -13.15 13.18 2.26
C THR A 108 -12.00 13.27 1.26
N THR A 109 -10.81 13.71 1.70
CA THR A 109 -9.62 13.81 0.85
C THR A 109 -9.21 12.44 0.31
N LEU A 110 -9.11 11.42 1.17
CA LEU A 110 -8.74 10.07 0.74
C LEU A 110 -9.75 9.48 -0.26
N LYS A 111 -11.03 9.82 -0.12
CA LYS A 111 -12.07 9.36 -1.06
C LYS A 111 -11.91 10.00 -2.44
N ASP A 112 -11.60 11.29 -2.49
CA ASP A 112 -11.38 12.01 -3.73
C ASP A 112 -10.08 11.56 -4.42
N ASP A 113 -9.00 11.40 -3.66
CA ASP A 113 -7.73 10.84 -4.16
C ASP A 113 -7.92 9.45 -4.75
N MET A 114 -8.66 8.57 -4.06
CA MET A 114 -8.98 7.23 -4.56
C MET A 114 -9.80 7.27 -5.86
N LYS A 115 -10.66 8.27 -6.05
CA LYS A 115 -11.42 8.47 -7.29
C LYS A 115 -10.50 8.91 -8.43
N ILE A 116 -9.54 9.80 -8.16
CA ILE A 116 -8.54 10.23 -9.13
C ILE A 116 -7.70 9.03 -9.57
N VAL A 117 -7.11 8.29 -8.63
CA VAL A 117 -6.31 7.09 -8.92
C VAL A 117 -7.09 6.06 -9.74
N LYS A 118 -8.38 5.85 -9.44
CA LYS A 118 -9.23 4.95 -10.23
C LYS A 118 -9.41 5.41 -11.67
N ASN A 119 -9.56 6.72 -11.89
CA ASN A 119 -9.67 7.29 -13.23
C ASN A 119 -8.35 7.16 -13.99
N ASP A 120 -7.22 7.46 -13.35
CA ASP A 120 -5.89 7.32 -13.96
C ASP A 120 -5.59 5.87 -14.36
N ILE A 121 -5.92 4.90 -13.50
CA ILE A 121 -5.80 3.47 -13.82
C ILE A 121 -6.68 3.10 -15.03
N THR A 122 -7.87 3.69 -15.14
CA THR A 122 -8.75 3.44 -16.29
C THR A 122 -8.17 4.01 -17.57
N ALA A 123 -7.63 5.23 -17.53
CA ALA A 123 -6.99 5.86 -18.67
C ALA A 123 -5.75 5.05 -19.13
N LEU A 124 -4.88 4.67 -18.18
CA LEU A 124 -3.70 3.84 -18.48
C LEU A 124 -4.06 2.50 -19.11
N LYS A 125 -5.17 1.87 -18.69
CA LYS A 125 -5.64 0.62 -19.31
C LYS A 125 -6.04 0.84 -20.77
N THR A 126 -6.69 1.95 -21.07
CA THR A 126 -7.04 2.33 -22.46
C THR A 126 -5.78 2.57 -23.28
N ASP A 127 -4.84 3.37 -22.77
CA ASP A 127 -3.59 3.67 -23.48
C ASP A 127 -2.77 2.40 -23.79
N VAL A 128 -2.69 1.48 -22.82
CA VAL A 128 -2.02 0.18 -23.02
C VAL A 128 -2.74 -0.68 -24.07
N ALA A 129 -4.07 -0.64 -24.13
CA ALA A 129 -4.82 -1.37 -25.15
C ALA A 129 -4.55 -0.78 -26.54
N THR A 130 -4.58 0.54 -26.69
CA THR A 130 -4.26 1.23 -27.94
C THR A 130 -2.83 0.91 -28.38
N LEU A 131 -1.85 1.01 -27.48
CA LEU A 131 -0.45 0.70 -27.81
C LEU A 131 -0.27 -0.75 -28.28
N LYS A 132 -1.03 -1.69 -27.71
CA LYS A 132 -1.00 -3.09 -28.13
C LYS A 132 -1.53 -3.28 -29.55
N ASP A 133 -2.56 -2.54 -29.92
CA ASP A 133 -3.09 -2.56 -31.29
C ASP A 133 -2.12 -1.91 -32.27
N ASP A 134 -1.51 -0.77 -31.91
CA ASP A 134 -0.48 -0.11 -32.73
C ASP A 134 0.72 -1.03 -32.99
N VAL A 135 1.20 -1.73 -31.96
CA VAL A 135 2.29 -2.72 -32.10
C VAL A 135 1.89 -3.86 -33.05
N LYS A 136 0.63 -4.28 -33.03
CA LYS A 136 0.12 -5.33 -33.94
C LYS A 136 0.11 -4.82 -35.39
N ILE A 137 -0.31 -3.57 -35.62
CA ILE A 137 -0.28 -2.94 -36.95
C ILE A 137 1.15 -2.86 -37.47
N ILE A 138 2.07 -2.30 -36.68
CA ILE A 138 3.49 -2.18 -37.05
C ILE A 138 4.08 -3.55 -37.40
N LYS A 139 3.75 -4.60 -36.64
CA LYS A 139 4.22 -5.96 -36.93
C LYS A 139 3.73 -6.48 -38.29
N ASN A 140 2.49 -6.17 -38.66
CA ASN A 140 1.93 -6.53 -39.96
C ASN A 140 2.62 -5.76 -41.07
N ASP A 141 2.82 -4.45 -40.91
CA ASP A 141 3.49 -3.59 -41.89
C ASP A 141 4.93 -4.04 -42.14
N VAL A 142 5.68 -4.37 -41.09
CA VAL A 142 7.04 -4.92 -41.20
C VAL A 142 7.04 -6.25 -41.96
N THR A 143 6.02 -7.09 -41.74
CA THR A 143 5.90 -8.37 -42.46
C THR A 143 5.59 -8.14 -43.94
N ALA A 144 4.70 -7.20 -44.27
CA ALA A 144 4.39 -6.81 -45.64
C ALA A 144 5.63 -6.26 -46.36
N LEU A 145 6.35 -5.32 -45.75
CA LEU A 145 7.60 -4.78 -46.29
C LEU A 145 8.65 -5.86 -46.54
N LYS A 146 8.78 -6.84 -45.64
CA LYS A 146 9.71 -7.96 -45.82
C LYS A 146 9.35 -8.81 -47.05
N ASN A 147 8.05 -9.02 -47.29
CA ASN A 147 7.58 -9.74 -48.47
C ASN A 147 7.85 -8.94 -49.75
N GLU A 148 7.56 -7.64 -49.75
CA GLU A 148 7.85 -6.75 -50.89
C GLU A 148 9.35 -6.74 -51.23
N VAL A 149 10.22 -6.65 -50.23
CA VAL A 149 11.68 -6.75 -50.43
C VAL A 149 12.07 -8.08 -51.06
N THR A 150 11.44 -9.19 -50.66
CA THR A 150 11.71 -10.52 -51.23
C THR A 150 11.28 -10.60 -52.71
N VAL A 151 10.13 -10.00 -53.05
CA VAL A 151 9.67 -9.89 -54.44
C VAL A 151 10.64 -9.07 -55.27
N LEU A 152 11.03 -7.88 -54.80
CA LEU A 152 11.99 -7.02 -55.48
C LEU A 152 13.35 -7.70 -55.69
N GLN A 153 13.83 -8.46 -54.71
CA GLN A 153 15.06 -9.27 -54.85
C GLN A 153 14.94 -10.30 -55.97
N THR A 154 13.77 -10.94 -56.12
CA THR A 154 13.50 -11.91 -57.18
C THR A 154 13.44 -11.23 -58.55
N GLU A 155 12.77 -10.08 -58.66
CA GLU A 155 12.71 -9.29 -59.88
C GLU A 155 14.10 -8.81 -60.33
N ILE A 156 14.92 -8.32 -59.40
CA ILE A 156 16.31 -7.93 -59.67
C ILE A 156 17.12 -9.12 -60.19
N ALA A 157 16.97 -10.31 -59.60
CA ALA A 157 17.65 -11.52 -60.06
C ALA A 157 17.23 -11.87 -61.50
N ASN A 158 15.93 -11.81 -61.80
CA ASN A 158 15.41 -12.07 -63.15
C ASN A 158 15.91 -11.05 -64.17
N LEU A 159 15.90 -9.76 -63.83
CA LEU A 159 16.43 -8.71 -64.68
C LEU A 159 17.93 -8.91 -64.96
N LYS A 160 18.70 -9.36 -63.95
CA LYS A 160 20.12 -9.66 -64.13
C LYS A 160 20.34 -10.82 -65.11
N VAL A 161 19.53 -11.86 -65.05
CA VAL A 161 19.56 -12.98 -66.01
C VAL A 161 19.22 -12.49 -67.42
N ALA A 162 18.12 -11.75 -67.57
CA ALA A 162 17.70 -11.20 -68.87
C ALA A 162 18.77 -10.27 -69.47
N THR A 163 19.37 -9.41 -68.66
CA THR A 163 20.46 -8.51 -69.09
C THR A 163 21.68 -9.29 -69.55
N THR A 164 22.04 -10.38 -68.84
CA THR A 164 23.17 -11.24 -69.24
C THR A 164 22.90 -11.93 -70.57
N ALA A 165 21.68 -12.44 -70.79
CA ALA A 165 21.29 -13.07 -72.05
C ALA A 165 21.29 -12.07 -73.23
N LEU A 166 20.79 -10.84 -73.00
CA LEU A 166 20.86 -9.77 -74.00
C LEU A 166 22.30 -9.39 -74.33
N GLN A 167 23.17 -9.31 -73.32
CA GLN A 167 24.60 -9.04 -73.54
C GLN A 167 25.26 -10.13 -74.40
N GLN A 168 25.02 -11.41 -74.09
CA GLN A 168 25.53 -12.54 -74.88
C GLN A 168 25.02 -12.52 -76.33
N SER A 169 23.74 -12.21 -76.53
CA SER A 169 23.17 -12.03 -77.86
C SER A 169 23.87 -10.89 -78.60
N ASN A 170 24.03 -9.73 -77.94
CA ASN A 170 24.67 -8.56 -78.54
C ASN A 170 26.15 -8.80 -78.91
N ASP A 171 26.88 -9.53 -78.08
CA ASP A 171 28.29 -9.87 -78.33
C ASP A 171 28.44 -10.82 -79.54
N THR A 172 27.47 -11.71 -79.78
CA THR A 172 27.50 -12.67 -80.90
C THR A 172 26.94 -12.12 -82.21
N LEU A 173 26.12 -11.06 -82.18
CA LEU A 173 25.49 -10.45 -83.36
C LEU A 173 26.46 -10.12 -84.50
N PRO A 174 27.64 -9.48 -84.27
CA PRO A 174 28.56 -9.13 -85.35
C PRO A 174 29.07 -10.37 -86.11
N MET A 175 29.41 -11.43 -85.38
CA MET A 175 29.84 -12.70 -85.96
C MET A 175 28.71 -13.33 -86.78
N ARG A 176 27.50 -13.42 -86.21
CA ARG A 176 26.35 -14.03 -86.87
C ARG A 176 25.99 -13.30 -88.16
N PHE A 177 26.00 -11.95 -88.16
CA PHE A 177 25.74 -11.15 -89.37
C PHE A 177 26.76 -11.41 -90.49
N ARG A 178 28.06 -11.48 -90.14
CA ARG A 178 29.10 -11.80 -91.13
C ARG A 178 28.93 -13.23 -91.67
N ASN A 179 28.71 -14.20 -90.79
CA ASN A 179 28.58 -15.60 -91.19
C ASN A 179 27.35 -15.83 -92.08
N ALA A 180 26.22 -15.19 -91.77
CA ALA A 180 25.02 -15.25 -92.59
C ALA A 180 25.29 -14.75 -94.03
N THR A 181 26.03 -13.65 -94.17
CA THR A 181 26.32 -13.01 -95.47
C THR A 181 27.54 -13.58 -96.21
N ALA A 182 28.32 -14.46 -95.58
CA ALA A 182 29.48 -15.10 -96.19
C ALA A 182 29.09 -16.12 -97.28
N SER A 183 29.93 -16.29 -98.31
CA SER A 183 29.76 -17.35 -99.31
C SER A 183 30.00 -18.74 -98.71
N ASP A 184 29.55 -19.79 -99.39
CA ASP A 184 29.57 -21.15 -98.83
C ASP A 184 30.97 -21.66 -98.46
N ASN A 185 32.01 -21.14 -99.14
CA ASN A 185 33.40 -21.56 -99.00
C ASN A 185 34.26 -20.57 -98.20
N ALA A 186 33.65 -19.49 -97.70
CA ALA A 186 34.37 -18.51 -96.89
C ALA A 186 34.54 -19.02 -95.44
N PRO A 187 35.71 -18.79 -94.80
CA PRO A 187 35.92 -19.17 -93.40
C PRO A 187 34.94 -18.45 -92.47
N LEU A 188 34.26 -19.23 -91.62
CA LEU A 188 33.30 -18.73 -90.65
C LEU A 188 34.03 -18.10 -89.45
N MET A 189 33.50 -16.98 -88.94
CA MET A 189 33.93 -16.40 -87.68
C MET A 189 33.38 -17.21 -86.51
N MET A 190 34.23 -17.49 -85.53
CA MET A 190 33.84 -18.17 -84.29
C MET A 190 33.23 -17.17 -83.29
N PRO A 191 32.38 -17.63 -82.36
CA PRO A 191 31.86 -16.78 -81.28
C PRO A 191 32.97 -16.15 -80.43
N PRO A 192 32.72 -14.97 -79.81
CA PRO A 192 33.69 -14.34 -78.91
C PRO A 192 34.13 -15.31 -77.80
N GLY A 193 35.44 -15.38 -77.54
CA GLY A 193 36.03 -16.27 -76.54
C GLY A 193 36.25 -17.72 -76.99
N VAL A 194 35.82 -18.10 -78.19
CA VAL A 194 36.14 -19.40 -78.81
C VAL A 194 37.40 -19.27 -79.67
N ASN A 195 38.32 -20.24 -79.54
CA ASN A 195 39.53 -20.27 -80.36
C ASN A 195 39.18 -20.35 -81.87
N PRO A 196 39.91 -19.64 -82.75
CA PRO A 196 39.67 -19.73 -84.19
C PRO A 196 39.70 -21.16 -84.70
N PHE A 197 38.70 -21.54 -85.50
CA PHE A 197 38.58 -22.84 -86.13
C PHE A 197 38.22 -22.65 -87.61
N GLN A 198 38.99 -23.27 -88.50
CA GLN A 198 38.79 -23.13 -89.95
C GLN A 198 37.66 -24.07 -90.38
N VAL A 199 36.48 -23.51 -90.63
CA VAL A 199 35.30 -24.24 -91.11
C VAL A 199 34.47 -23.32 -92.00
N THR A 200 33.85 -23.88 -93.04
CA THR A 200 32.98 -23.18 -93.99
C THR A 200 31.53 -23.68 -93.88
N LYS A 201 30.58 -23.04 -94.58
CA LYS A 201 29.18 -23.53 -94.60
C LYS A 201 29.09 -24.88 -95.31
N GLU A 202 29.85 -25.05 -96.38
CA GLU A 202 29.92 -26.29 -97.15
C GLU A 202 30.41 -27.46 -96.27
N ASP A 203 31.45 -27.24 -95.46
CA ASP A 203 31.96 -28.24 -94.52
C ASP A 203 30.87 -28.71 -93.53
N ILE A 204 30.14 -27.77 -92.93
CA ILE A 204 29.08 -28.09 -91.96
C ILE A 204 27.94 -28.90 -92.60
N MET A 205 27.60 -28.60 -93.86
CA MET A 205 26.63 -29.39 -94.62
C MET A 205 27.15 -30.80 -94.92
N GLY A 206 28.46 -30.96 -95.14
CA GLY A 206 29.13 -32.24 -95.41
C GLY A 206 29.38 -33.11 -94.18
N PHE A 207 29.43 -32.54 -92.97
CA PHE A 207 29.89 -33.25 -91.78
C PHE A 207 29.09 -34.51 -91.43
N ASN A 208 29.81 -35.52 -90.93
CA ASN A 208 29.26 -36.72 -90.30
C ASN A 208 29.00 -36.49 -88.79
N VAL A 209 28.55 -37.54 -88.09
CA VAL A 209 28.19 -37.47 -86.66
C VAL A 209 29.39 -37.12 -85.78
N GLU A 210 30.57 -37.66 -86.05
CA GLU A 210 31.77 -37.42 -85.24
C GLU A 210 32.35 -36.03 -85.48
N GLU A 211 32.40 -35.57 -86.73
CA GLU A 211 32.84 -34.22 -87.08
C GLU A 211 31.94 -33.15 -86.43
N CYS A 212 30.62 -33.38 -86.45
CA CYS A 212 29.67 -32.50 -85.76
C CYS A 212 29.86 -32.50 -84.23
N LYS A 213 30.25 -33.63 -83.63
CA LYS A 213 30.54 -33.72 -82.18
C LYS A 213 31.81 -32.95 -81.82
N GLU A 214 32.86 -33.06 -82.63
CA GLU A 214 34.12 -32.34 -82.40
C GLU A 214 33.93 -30.84 -82.49
N LEU A 215 33.24 -30.34 -83.54
CA LEU A 215 32.95 -28.91 -83.62
C LEU A 215 32.04 -28.43 -82.48
N ALA A 216 31.03 -29.23 -82.10
CA ALA A 216 30.15 -28.87 -80.98
C ALA A 216 30.91 -28.80 -79.65
N LYS A 217 31.88 -29.68 -79.44
CA LYS A 217 32.77 -29.65 -78.28
C LYS A 217 33.67 -28.42 -78.30
N HIS A 218 34.22 -28.06 -79.47
CA HIS A 218 35.03 -26.85 -79.64
C HIS A 218 34.25 -25.57 -79.35
N LEU A 219 32.99 -25.51 -79.76
CA LEU A 219 32.04 -24.41 -79.48
C LEU A 219 31.45 -24.46 -78.07
N ALA A 220 31.84 -25.44 -77.24
CA ALA A 220 31.29 -25.68 -75.91
C ALA A 220 29.75 -25.72 -75.86
N LEU A 221 29.13 -26.29 -76.91
CA LEU A 221 27.67 -26.37 -77.00
C LEU A 221 27.09 -27.34 -75.97
N PRO A 222 25.89 -27.05 -75.44
CA PRO A 222 25.23 -27.96 -74.51
C PRO A 222 24.98 -29.33 -75.17
N GLY A 223 25.08 -30.38 -74.35
CA GLY A 223 24.77 -31.75 -74.76
C GLY A 223 23.33 -31.88 -75.24
N LEU A 224 23.12 -32.69 -76.28
CA LEU A 224 21.79 -33.04 -76.77
C LEU A 224 21.29 -34.34 -76.10
N PRO A 225 19.97 -34.57 -76.00
CA PRO A 225 19.39 -35.82 -75.48
C PRO A 225 19.89 -37.08 -76.22
N HIS A 226 19.66 -38.27 -75.67
CA HIS A 226 20.22 -39.54 -76.18
C HIS A 226 20.03 -39.74 -77.70
N ASN A 227 21.17 -39.85 -78.40
CA ASN A 227 21.33 -40.09 -79.84
C ASN A 227 20.60 -39.07 -80.75
N PRO A 228 21.02 -37.78 -80.76
CA PRO A 228 20.41 -36.78 -81.62
C PRO A 228 20.65 -37.15 -83.09
N SER A 229 19.68 -36.86 -83.95
CA SER A 229 19.90 -37.02 -85.38
C SER A 229 21.01 -36.06 -85.85
N LEU A 230 21.72 -36.45 -86.91
CA LEU A 230 22.75 -35.60 -87.52
C LEU A 230 22.18 -34.22 -87.89
N ALA A 231 20.93 -34.17 -88.36
CA ALA A 231 20.22 -32.94 -88.67
C ALA A 231 20.05 -32.03 -87.44
N VAL A 232 19.67 -32.58 -86.28
CA VAL A 232 19.52 -31.80 -85.04
C VAL A 232 20.87 -31.22 -84.60
N ARG A 233 21.96 -31.99 -84.72
CA ARG A 233 23.30 -31.48 -84.38
C ARG A 233 23.78 -30.41 -85.36
N LYS A 234 23.55 -30.59 -86.67
CA LYS A 234 23.87 -29.57 -87.69
C LYS A 234 23.09 -28.28 -87.47
N GLN A 235 21.82 -28.39 -87.10
CA GLN A 235 21.01 -27.22 -86.74
C GLN A 235 21.58 -26.50 -85.52
N GLN A 236 21.96 -27.22 -84.47
CA GLN A 236 22.57 -26.61 -83.27
C GLN A 236 23.87 -25.85 -83.59
N LEU A 237 24.71 -26.41 -84.47
CA LEU A 237 25.93 -25.76 -84.95
C LEU A 237 25.63 -24.51 -85.78
N ALA A 238 24.65 -24.61 -86.69
CA ALA A 238 24.24 -23.51 -87.53
C ALA A 238 23.59 -22.37 -86.75
N ASP A 239 22.79 -22.67 -85.74
CA ASP A 239 22.18 -21.70 -84.84
C ASP A 239 23.25 -20.93 -84.06
N CYS A 240 24.26 -21.65 -83.54
CA CYS A 240 25.38 -21.06 -82.81
C CYS A 240 26.23 -20.12 -83.70
N LEU A 241 26.50 -20.54 -84.93
CA LEU A 241 27.34 -19.80 -85.88
C LEU A 241 26.57 -18.76 -86.70
N GLY A 242 25.24 -18.70 -86.60
CA GLY A 242 24.39 -17.77 -87.35
C GLY A 242 24.37 -18.04 -88.86
N LEU A 243 24.19 -19.30 -89.27
CA LEU A 243 24.24 -19.71 -90.69
C LEU A 243 22.88 -19.73 -91.39
N PHE A 244 21.80 -19.49 -90.65
CA PHE A 244 20.42 -19.38 -91.14
C PHE A 244 19.75 -18.12 -90.57
#